data_AF-A0A444WRH6-F1
#
_entry.id   AF-A0A444WRH6-F1
#
_cell.length_a   1.000
_cell.length_b   1.000
_cell.length_c   1.000
_cell.angle_alpha   90.00
_cell.angle_beta   90.00
_cell.angle_gamma   90.00
#
_symmetry.space_group_name_H-M   'P 1'
#
loop_
_entity.id
_entity.type
_entity.pdbx_description
1 polymer ?
#
loop_
_entity_poly.entity_id
_entity_poly.type
_entity_poly.pdbx_seq_one_letter_code
_entity_poly.pdbx_strand_id
1 'polypeptide(L)'
;MDMHINLSFLKGKGFRVLASNYLGLDGHHPLFQQIDDLLEKTEVTPAVVAEHLMRYEDPHHSLEAIVKFLTQMDAQNQLDLQFTTTTPST
;
A
#
# COMPACT_ATOMS: atom_id res chain seq x y z
N MET A 1 -21.63 -2.44 -22.01
CA MET A 1 -20.29 -1.85 -21.79
C MET A 1 -19.84 -2.31 -20.43
N ASP A 2 -19.23 -3.49 -20.39
CA ASP A 2 -18.61 -4.04 -19.19
C ASP A 2 -17.35 -3.24 -18.90
N MET A 3 -17.50 -2.18 -18.11
CA MET A 3 -16.35 -1.58 -17.44
C MET A 3 -15.89 -2.59 -16.40
N HIS A 4 -15.01 -3.49 -16.83
CA HIS A 4 -14.09 -4.17 -15.93
C HIS A 4 -13.17 -3.07 -15.41
N ILE A 5 -13.66 -2.29 -14.44
CA ILE A 5 -12.78 -1.55 -13.53
C ILE A 5 -12.01 -2.63 -12.79
N ASN A 6 -10.89 -3.04 -13.37
CA ASN A 6 -9.81 -3.64 -12.63
C ASN A 6 -9.62 -2.70 -11.43
N LEU A 7 -10.09 -3.12 -10.26
CA LEU A 7 -9.75 -2.53 -8.97
C LEU A 7 -8.25 -2.74 -8.83
N SER A 8 -7.50 -1.93 -9.58
CA SER A 8 -6.08 -2.07 -9.74
C SER A 8 -5.52 -1.67 -8.39
N PHE A 9 -4.89 -2.64 -7.73
CA PHE A 9 -4.19 -2.39 -6.49
C PHE A 9 -3.29 -1.17 -6.64
N LEU A 10 -3.20 -0.39 -5.58
CA LEU A 10 -2.40 0.80 -5.56
C LEU A 10 -0.94 0.41 -5.79
N LYS A 11 -0.37 0.87 -6.89
CA LYS A 11 1.07 0.81 -7.17
C LYS A 11 1.71 2.15 -6.85
N GLY A 12 3.03 2.23 -6.69
CA GLY A 12 3.63 3.49 -6.22
C GLY A 12 3.43 4.69 -7.13
N LYS A 13 3.17 4.49 -8.44
CA LYS A 13 2.70 5.58 -9.31
C LYS A 13 1.36 6.16 -8.85
N GLY A 14 0.39 5.31 -8.50
CA GLY A 14 -0.89 5.76 -7.96
C GLY A 14 -0.75 6.37 -6.58
N PHE A 15 0.14 5.82 -5.73
CA PHE A 15 0.43 6.39 -4.42
C PHE A 15 0.98 7.81 -4.51
N ARG A 16 1.94 8.06 -5.44
CA ARG A 16 2.49 9.40 -5.67
C ARG A 16 1.40 10.42 -5.97
N VAL A 17 0.43 10.07 -6.81
CA VAL A 17 -0.73 10.94 -7.11
C VAL A 17 -1.55 11.24 -5.86
N LEU A 18 -1.84 10.22 -5.03
CA LEU A 18 -2.56 10.43 -3.77
C LEU A 18 -1.78 11.32 -2.80
N ALA A 19 -0.48 11.08 -2.63
CA ALA A 19 0.36 11.85 -1.73
C ALA A 19 0.48 13.32 -2.19
N SER A 20 0.59 13.57 -3.50
CA SER A 20 0.54 14.94 -4.04
C SER A 20 -0.82 15.59 -3.81
N ASN A 21 -1.92 14.85 -4.01
CA ASN A 21 -3.28 15.38 -3.86
C ASN A 21 -3.67 15.68 -2.40
N TYR A 22 -3.25 14.84 -1.45
CA TYR A 22 -3.63 14.97 -0.04
C TYR A 22 -2.61 15.70 0.82
N LEU A 23 -1.32 15.48 0.56
CA LEU A 23 -0.23 16.02 1.38
C LEU A 23 0.54 17.16 0.69
N GLY A 24 0.24 17.45 -0.58
CA GLY A 24 0.96 18.47 -1.34
C GLY A 24 2.44 18.12 -1.58
N LEU A 25 2.80 16.84 -1.51
CA LEU A 25 4.18 16.38 -1.70
C LEU A 25 4.46 16.09 -3.18
N ASP A 26 5.47 16.75 -3.75
CA ASP A 26 5.87 16.65 -5.17
C ASP A 26 6.70 15.39 -5.50
N GLY A 27 6.34 14.23 -4.97
CA GLY A 27 7.00 12.96 -5.33
C GLY A 27 8.38 12.72 -4.69
N HIS A 28 8.98 13.73 -4.06
CA HIS A 28 10.32 13.67 -3.47
C HIS A 28 10.25 13.51 -1.94
N HIS A 29 10.08 12.27 -1.47
CA HIS A 29 10.25 11.93 -0.05
C HIS A 29 10.98 10.58 0.09
N PRO A 30 11.95 10.41 1.01
CA PRO A 30 12.68 9.15 1.17
C PRO A 30 11.78 7.94 1.42
N LEU A 31 10.67 8.14 2.15
CA LEU A 31 9.68 7.09 2.40
C LEU A 31 8.89 6.65 1.15
N PHE A 32 8.86 7.44 0.06
CA PHE A 32 8.10 7.07 -1.13
C PHE A 32 8.67 5.83 -1.80
N GLN A 33 10.00 5.69 -1.81
CA GLN A 33 10.66 4.50 -2.34
C GLN A 33 10.30 3.27 -1.52
N GLN A 34 10.39 3.37 -0.18
CA GLN A 34 10.02 2.29 0.73
C GLN A 34 8.54 1.88 0.59
N ILE A 35 7.64 2.86 0.40
CA ILE A 35 6.22 2.60 0.17
C ILE A 35 6.00 1.91 -1.18
N ASP A 36 6.71 2.31 -2.25
CA ASP A 36 6.63 1.66 -3.57
C ASP A 36 6.99 0.16 -3.45
N ASP A 37 8.12 -0.15 -2.82
CA ASP A 37 8.58 -1.53 -2.60
C ASP A 37 7.58 -2.36 -1.79
N LEU A 38 6.92 -1.76 -0.79
CA LEU A 38 5.89 -2.43 0.01
C LEU A 38 4.59 -2.63 -0.76
N LEU A 39 4.17 -1.67 -1.59
CA LEU A 39 3.00 -1.76 -2.48
C LEU A 39 3.18 -2.78 -3.62
N GLU A 40 4.42 -3.15 -3.94
CA GLU A 40 4.68 -4.27 -4.85
C GLU A 40 4.38 -5.62 -4.20
N LYS A 41 4.58 -5.74 -2.89
CA LYS A 41 4.37 -6.96 -2.10
C LYS A 41 2.97 -7.08 -1.48
N THR A 42 2.25 -5.97 -1.40
CA THR A 42 0.95 -5.87 -0.73
C THR A 42 -0.13 -5.46 -1.71
N GLU A 43 -1.30 -6.07 -1.55
CA GLU A 43 -2.48 -5.81 -2.38
C GLU A 43 -3.44 -4.88 -1.63
N VAL A 44 -3.21 -3.57 -1.74
CA VAL A 44 -4.00 -2.52 -1.07
C VAL A 44 -4.71 -1.65 -2.10
N THR A 45 -5.91 -1.15 -1.76
CA THR A 45 -6.67 -0.28 -2.65
C THR A 45 -6.34 1.21 -2.44
N PRO A 46 -6.47 2.05 -3.48
CA PRO A 46 -6.24 3.49 -3.37
C PRO A 46 -7.07 4.18 -2.27
N ALA A 47 -8.32 3.72 -2.06
CA ALA A 47 -9.22 4.30 -1.06
C ALA A 47 -8.72 4.10 0.38
N VAL A 48 -8.18 2.93 0.70
CA VAL A 48 -7.63 2.63 2.03
C VAL A 48 -6.41 3.51 2.31
N VAL A 49 -5.50 3.64 1.33
CA VAL A 49 -4.33 4.52 1.48
C VAL A 49 -4.75 5.98 1.61
N ALA A 50 -5.71 6.45 0.81
CA ALA A 50 -6.24 7.80 0.94
C ALA A 50 -6.80 8.07 2.34
N GLU A 51 -7.57 7.14 2.91
CA GLU A 51 -8.08 7.26 4.28
C GLU A 51 -6.94 7.39 5.30
N HIS A 52 -5.89 6.59 5.18
CA HIS A 52 -4.72 6.67 6.05
C HIS A 52 -3.95 7.98 5.88
N LEU A 53 -3.84 8.52 4.66
CA LEU A 53 -3.20 9.81 4.39
C LEU A 53 -3.99 10.99 4.97
N MET A 54 -5.32 10.88 4.99
CA MET A 54 -6.21 11.90 5.58
C MET A 54 -6.27 11.83 7.11
N ARG A 55 -5.80 10.74 7.73
CA ARG A 55 -5.91 10.53 9.18
C ARG A 55 -5.00 11.46 9.98
N TYR A 56 -3.90 11.93 9.38
CA TYR A 56 -2.98 12.86 10.03
C TYR A 56 -2.80 14.11 9.17
N GLU A 57 -2.83 15.28 9.82
CA GLU A 57 -2.57 16.56 9.18
C GLU A 57 -1.09 16.70 8.79
N ASP A 58 -0.20 16.05 9.54
CA ASP A 58 1.24 16.09 9.27
C ASP A 58 1.64 15.05 8.20
N PRO A 59 2.25 15.48 7.08
CA PRO A 59 2.67 14.58 6.01
C PRO A 59 3.64 13.50 6.46
N HIS A 60 4.55 13.80 7.39
CA HIS A 60 5.53 12.85 7.86
C HIS A 60 4.86 11.71 8.64
N HIS A 61 3.99 12.05 9.60
CA HIS A 61 3.21 11.07 10.36
C HIS A 61 2.29 10.23 9.46
N SER A 62 1.64 10.85 8.46
CA SER A 62 0.81 10.12 7.49
C SER A 62 1.63 9.09 6.71
N LEU A 63 2.84 9.43 6.28
CA LEU A 63 3.72 8.51 5.56
C LEU A 63 4.25 7.39 6.46
N GLU A 64 4.67 7.70 7.69
CA GLU A 64 5.10 6.68 8.66
C GLU A 64 3.97 5.69 8.97
N ALA A 65 2.73 6.19 9.13
CA ALA A 65 1.57 5.34 9.37
C ALA A 65 1.30 4.39 8.19
N ILE A 66 1.43 4.86 6.94
CA ILE A 66 1.32 4.02 5.74
C ILE A 66 2.42 2.96 5.73
N VAL A 67 3.69 3.33 5.96
CA VAL A 67 4.80 2.38 5.98
C VAL A 67 4.56 1.28 7.02
N LYS A 68 4.11 1.65 8.23
CA LYS A 68 3.79 0.69 9.28
C LYS A 68 2.63 -0.24 8.89
N PHE A 69 1.58 0.31 8.29
CA PHE A 69 0.44 -0.46 7.80
C PHE A 69 0.84 -1.48 6.72
N LEU A 70 1.60 -1.03 5.71
CA LEU A 70 2.04 -1.92 4.63
C LEU A 70 3.06 -2.96 5.11
N THR A 71 3.95 -2.60 6.04
CA THR A 71 4.89 -3.55 6.66
C THR A 71 4.13 -4.66 7.42
N GLN A 72 3.04 -4.31 8.10
CA GLN A 72 2.18 -5.30 8.77
C GLN A 72 1.46 -6.20 7.75
N MET A 73 0.96 -5.64 6.65
CA MET A 73 0.35 -6.43 5.57
C MET A 73 1.36 -7.39 4.93
N ASP A 74 2.58 -6.92 4.63
CA ASP A 74 3.66 -7.75 4.11
C ASP A 74 4.02 -8.89 5.07
N ALA A 75 4.17 -8.59 6.36
CA ALA A 75 4.42 -9.61 7.39
C ALA A 75 3.29 -10.65 7.48
N GLN A 76 2.02 -10.21 7.35
CA GLN A 76 0.87 -11.11 7.32
C GLN A 76 0.89 -12.01 6.06
N ASN A 77 1.27 -11.46 4.91
CA ASN A 77 1.39 -12.19 3.64
C ASN A 77 2.51 -13.26 3.70
N GLN A 78 3.62 -12.95 4.39
CA GLN A 78 4.73 -13.88 4.62
C GLN A 78 4.40 -15.02 5.60
N LEU A 79 3.42 -14.82 6.48
CA LEU A 79 2.93 -15.85 7.40
C LEU A 79 1.98 -16.84 6.69
N ASP A 80 1.16 -16.37 5.75
CA ASP A 80 0.25 -17.23 4.96
C ASP A 80 1.01 -18.21 4.05
N LEU A 81 2.15 -17.77 3.51
CA LEU A 81 3.05 -18.60 2.68
C LEU A 81 3.76 -19.74 3.45
N GLN A 82 3.72 -19.76 4.79
CA GLN A 82 4.31 -20.82 5.60
C GLN A 82 3.33 -21.95 5.97
N PHE A 83 2.03 -21.78 5.74
CA PHE A 83 1.00 -22.77 6.10
C PHE A 83 0.33 -23.47 4.91
N THR A 84 0.58 -23.04 3.67
CA THR A 84 -0.08 -23.61 2.47
C THR A 84 0.68 -24.77 1.80
N THR A 85 1.82 -25.23 2.35
CA THR A 85 2.57 -26.38 1.79
C THR A 85 2.14 -27.75 2.30
N THR A 86 1.08 -27.87 3.10
CA THR A 86 0.52 -29.18 3.49
C THR A 86 -0.80 -29.47 2.79
N THR A 87 -0.74 -29.71 1.48
CA THR A 87 -1.65 -30.69 0.86
C THR A 87 -1.04 -32.08 1.07
N PRO A 88 -1.56 -32.92 1.97
CA PRO A 88 -1.27 -34.36 1.89
C PRO A 88 -2.01 -34.90 0.67
N SER A 89 -1.27 -35.06 -0.43
CA SER A 89 -1.73 -35.88 -1.55
C SER A 89 -2.02 -37.28 -1.01
N THR A 90 -3.27 -37.71 -1.18
CA THR A 90 -3.78 -39.04 -0.83
C THR A 90 -3.03 -40.14 -1.56
#